data_AF-A0A388KDX2-F1
#
_entry.id   AF-A0A388KDX2-F1
#
_cell.length_a   1.000
_cell.length_b   1.000
_cell.length_c   1.000
_cell.angle_alpha   90.00
_cell.angle_beta   90.00
_cell.angle_gamma   90.00
#
_symmetry.space_group_name_H-M   'P 1'
#
loop_
_entity.id
_entity.type
_entity.pdbx_description
1 polymer ?
#
loop_
_entity_poly.entity_id
_entity_poly.type
_entity_poly.pdbx_seq_one_letter_code
_entity_poly.pdbx_strand_id
1 'polypeptide(L)'
;MLKGHSNVMPLGFPVANIISLEPSKKNYETLLLNVNGLGNVNPLPAGLWKSMSQLRFVNCTVNGNSWEREWGLQVEEVSNWNEMEAEIIMTGLTVEFLLRLFDLPSFDFAKIDIERSEKEI
;
A
#
# COMPACT_ATOMS: atom_id res chain seq x y z
N MET A 1 26.45 4.33 3.05
CA MET A 1 25.60 4.35 4.27
C MET A 1 24.19 3.97 3.85
N LEU A 2 23.88 2.67 3.87
CA LEU A 2 22.54 2.17 3.56
C LEU A 2 21.69 2.33 4.81
N LYS A 3 20.80 3.33 4.82
CA LYS A 3 19.73 3.45 5.81
C LYS A 3 18.41 3.30 5.04
N GLY A 4 17.74 2.17 5.27
CA GLY A 4 16.46 1.84 4.68
C GLY A 4 16.24 0.35 4.87
N HIS A 5 15.26 -0.02 5.68
CA HIS A 5 14.90 -1.41 5.97
C HIS A 5 14.73 -2.17 4.65
N SER A 6 15.65 -3.08 4.34
CA SER A 6 15.57 -3.89 3.14
C SER A 6 14.35 -4.80 3.25
N ASN A 7 13.35 -4.59 2.40
CA ASN A 7 12.27 -5.55 2.15
C ASN A 7 12.88 -6.79 1.48
N VAL A 8 13.44 -7.69 2.29
CA VAL A 8 14.13 -8.93 1.84
C VAL A 8 13.15 -10.02 1.37
N MET A 9 11.84 -9.76 1.40
CA MET A 9 10.80 -10.74 1.07
C MET A 9 11.03 -11.42 -0.30
N PRO A 10 11.27 -10.71 -1.41
CA PRO A 10 11.39 -11.38 -2.71
C PRO A 10 12.58 -12.34 -2.82
N LEU A 11 13.71 -11.99 -2.19
CA LEU A 11 14.93 -12.81 -2.23
C LEU A 11 14.77 -14.12 -1.43
N GLY A 12 13.89 -14.14 -0.43
CA GLY A 12 13.56 -15.34 0.35
C GLY A 12 12.54 -16.26 -0.33
N PHE A 13 11.79 -15.76 -1.32
CA PHE A 13 10.72 -16.50 -2.00
C PHE A 13 10.85 -16.40 -3.54
N PRO A 14 11.94 -16.92 -4.12
CA PRO A 14 12.26 -16.71 -5.55
C PRO A 14 11.26 -17.35 -6.52
N VAL A 15 10.44 -18.30 -6.05
CA VAL A 15 9.42 -18.99 -6.87
C VAL A 15 7.99 -18.54 -6.55
N ALA A 16 7.80 -17.68 -5.55
CA ALA A 16 6.47 -17.19 -5.19
C ALA A 16 6.07 -16.04 -6.13
N ASN A 17 4.79 -15.96 -6.48
CA ASN A 17 4.22 -14.76 -7.07
C ASN A 17 3.84 -13.78 -5.94
N ILE A 18 4.44 -12.58 -5.93
CA ILE A 18 4.28 -11.60 -4.87
C ILE A 18 3.48 -10.42 -5.42
N ILE A 19 2.35 -10.11 -4.80
CA ILE A 19 1.59 -8.89 -5.08
C ILE A 19 1.85 -7.92 -3.94
N SER A 20 2.40 -6.75 -4.27
CA SER A 20 2.76 -5.73 -3.27
C SER A 20 1.91 -4.49 -3.48
N LEU A 21 1.21 -4.07 -2.44
CA LEU A 21 0.41 -2.85 -2.46
C LEU A 21 1.19 -1.74 -1.73
N GLU A 22 1.32 -0.57 -2.36
CA GLU A 22 1.90 0.61 -1.74
C GLU A 22 1.10 1.88 -2.10
N PRO A 23 0.36 2.46 -1.16
CA PRO A 23 -0.49 3.61 -1.42
C PRO A 23 0.27 4.93 -1.61
N SER A 24 1.44 5.10 -1.00
CA SER A 24 2.20 6.35 -1.09
C SER A 24 2.95 6.39 -2.41
N LYS A 25 2.72 7.43 -3.23
CA LYS A 25 3.40 7.59 -4.52
C LYS A 25 4.92 7.49 -4.42
N LYS A 26 5.53 8.16 -3.45
CA LYS A 26 6.98 8.17 -3.26
C LYS A 26 7.50 6.80 -2.78
N ASN A 27 6.77 6.12 -1.90
CA ASN A 27 7.13 4.78 -1.48
C ASN A 27 6.95 3.78 -2.63
N TYR A 28 5.93 3.97 -3.48
CA TYR A 28 5.69 3.16 -4.65
C TYR A 28 6.83 3.31 -5.67
N GLU A 29 7.29 4.54 -5.93
CA GLU A 29 8.48 4.80 -6.75
C GLU A 29 9.72 4.09 -6.18
N THR A 30 9.88 4.10 -4.86
CA THR A 30 10.96 3.37 -4.17
C THR A 30 10.80 1.85 -4.30
N LEU A 31 9.57 1.34 -4.18
CA LEU A 31 9.23 -0.08 -4.38
C LEU A 31 9.61 -0.53 -5.79
N LEU A 32 9.26 0.25 -6.82
CA LEU A 32 9.63 -0.04 -8.20
C LEU A 32 11.14 -0.18 -8.40
N LEU A 33 11.93 0.70 -7.78
CA LEU A 33 13.40 0.60 -7.82
C LEU A 33 13.91 -0.66 -7.12
N ASN A 34 13.32 -1.01 -5.97
CA ASN A 34 13.73 -2.17 -5.17
C ASN A 34 13.40 -3.51 -5.85
N VAL A 35 12.31 -3.57 -6.62
CA VAL A 35 11.86 -4.81 -7.29
C VAL A 35 12.25 -4.86 -8.75
N ASN A 36 12.98 -3.85 -9.25
CA ASN A 36 13.42 -3.80 -10.63
C ASN A 36 14.24 -5.06 -11.00
N GLY A 37 13.82 -5.74 -12.07
CA GLY A 37 14.43 -6.99 -12.52
C GLY A 37 13.90 -8.26 -11.83
N LEU A 38 12.99 -8.15 -10.85
CA LEU A 38 12.33 -9.29 -10.22
C LEU A 38 11.01 -9.60 -10.94
N GLY A 39 11.01 -10.61 -11.80
CA GLY A 39 9.83 -10.97 -12.61
C GLY A 39 8.67 -11.59 -11.84
N ASN A 40 8.87 -11.91 -10.56
CA ASN A 40 7.87 -12.54 -9.71
C ASN A 40 7.19 -11.56 -8.73
N VAL A 41 7.46 -10.25 -8.84
CA VAL A 41 6.86 -9.22 -7.99
C VAL A 41 5.98 -8.28 -8.83
N ASN A 42 4.73 -8.11 -8.41
CA ASN A 42 3.71 -7.29 -9.04
C ASN A 42 3.35 -6.11 -8.11
N PRO A 43 3.99 -4.94 -8.26
CA PRO A 43 3.73 -3.77 -7.43
C PRO A 43 2.51 -2.97 -7.92
N LEU A 44 1.56 -2.66 -7.04
CA LEU A 44 0.36 -1.86 -7.33
C LEU A 44 0.31 -0.58 -6.46
N PRO A 45 -0.01 0.60 -7.05
CA PRO A 45 -0.14 1.86 -6.32
C PRO A 45 -1.52 1.98 -5.67
N ALA A 46 -1.79 1.14 -4.67
CA ALA A 46 -3.10 1.00 -4.05
C ALA A 46 -2.98 0.67 -2.55
N GLY A 47 -4.06 0.90 -1.80
CA GLY A 47 -4.22 0.42 -0.42
C GLY A 47 -5.04 -0.87 -0.37
N LEU A 48 -4.83 -1.71 0.65
CA LEU A 48 -5.73 -2.82 0.97
C LEU A 48 -6.90 -2.30 1.80
N TRP A 49 -8.13 -2.69 1.47
CA TRP A 49 -9.33 -2.22 2.14
C TRP A 49 -10.46 -3.27 2.16
N LYS A 50 -11.43 -3.12 3.07
CA LYS A 50 -12.63 -3.98 3.17
C LYS A 50 -13.61 -3.87 2.00
N SER A 51 -13.54 -2.79 1.24
CA SER A 51 -14.42 -2.52 0.10
C SER A 51 -13.69 -1.74 -0.98
N MET A 52 -14.12 -1.91 -2.23
CA MET A 52 -13.64 -1.08 -3.34
C MET A 52 -14.01 0.37 -3.06
N SER A 53 -13.03 1.24 -2.89
CA SER A 53 -13.22 2.61 -2.42
C SER A 53 -12.14 3.55 -2.97
N GLN A 54 -12.39 4.85 -2.87
CA GLN A 54 -11.34 5.85 -2.96
C GLN A 54 -10.91 6.17 -1.54
N LEU A 55 -9.60 6.11 -1.29
CA LEU A 55 -8.99 6.43 -0.01
C LEU A 55 -8.19 7.71 -0.16
N ARG A 56 -8.06 8.46 0.92
CA ARG A 56 -7.10 9.57 1.00
C ARG A 56 -6.21 9.47 2.21
N PHE A 57 -5.00 9.98 2.10
CA PHE A 57 -4.15 10.17 3.27
C PHE A 57 -4.69 11.29 4.15
N VAL A 58 -4.77 11.03 5.45
CA VAL A 58 -5.05 12.03 6.48
C VAL A 58 -3.85 12.20 7.39
N ASN A 59 -3.54 13.46 7.67
CA ASN A 59 -2.41 13.82 8.50
C ASN A 59 -2.80 13.64 9.98
N CYS A 60 -2.17 12.69 10.69
CA CYS A 60 -2.42 12.54 12.12
C CYS A 60 -1.83 13.73 12.88
N THR A 61 -2.68 14.61 13.41
CA THR A 61 -2.24 15.59 14.41
C THR A 61 -2.37 14.94 15.79
N VAL A 62 -1.26 14.83 16.53
CA VAL A 62 -1.29 14.38 17.93
C VAL A 62 -0.77 15.51 18.81
N ASN A 63 -1.59 15.94 19.78
CA ASN A 63 -1.27 17.04 20.71
C ASN A 63 -0.88 18.38 20.02
N GLY A 64 -1.54 18.72 18.92
CA GLY A 64 -1.28 19.98 18.19
C GLY A 64 -0.03 19.97 17.31
N ASN A 65 0.74 18.88 17.29
CA ASN A 65 1.86 18.71 16.38
C ASN A 65 1.39 17.93 15.14
N SER A 66 1.43 18.59 13.98
CA SER A 66 1.25 17.92 12.69
C SER A 66 2.52 17.13 12.40
N TRP A 67 2.41 15.81 12.27
CA TRP A 67 3.52 15.00 11.79
C TRP A 67 3.56 15.14 10.27
N GLU A 68 4.17 16.21 9.76
CA GLU A 68 4.38 16.45 8.31
C GLU A 68 5.30 15.41 7.63
N ARG A 69 5.53 14.26 8.24
CA ARG A 69 6.41 13.22 7.73
C ARG A 69 5.62 11.94 7.59
N GLU A 70 5.87 11.22 6.50
CA GLU A 70 5.29 9.95 6.04
C GLU A 70 5.10 8.84 7.12
N TRP A 71 5.67 9.02 8.30
CA TRP A 71 5.73 8.09 9.43
C TRP A 71 4.52 8.18 10.37
N GLY A 72 3.33 8.34 9.79
CA GLY A 72 2.08 8.49 10.56
C GLY A 72 0.86 8.83 9.71
N LEU A 73 0.91 8.51 8.41
CA LEU A 73 -0.22 8.73 7.51
C LEU A 73 -1.28 7.65 7.78
N GLN A 74 -2.47 8.09 8.15
CA GLN A 74 -3.66 7.24 8.16
C GLN A 74 -4.37 7.36 6.81
N VAL A 75 -5.15 6.36 6.47
CA VAL A 75 -6.04 6.41 5.31
C VAL A 75 -7.50 6.38 5.76
N GLU A 76 -8.34 7.13 5.07
CA GLU A 76 -9.80 7.11 5.25
C GLU A 76 -10.52 7.04 3.91
N GLU A 77 -11.77 6.54 3.92
CA GLU A 77 -12.64 6.56 2.75
C GLU A 77 -13.05 7.99 2.39
N VAL A 78 -12.95 8.33 1.11
CA VAL A 78 -13.41 9.61 0.57
C VAL A 78 -14.93 9.57 0.41
N SER A 79 -15.64 10.39 1.19
CA SER A 79 -17.10 10.54 1.10
C SER A 79 -17.55 11.66 0.15
N ASN A 80 -16.71 12.68 -0.05
CA ASN A 80 -16.95 13.80 -0.97
C ASN A 80 -15.66 14.10 -1.75
N TRP A 81 -15.71 14.01 -3.08
CA TRP A 81 -14.56 14.23 -3.95
C TRP A 81 -14.53 15.67 -4.48
N ASN A 82 -13.34 16.26 -4.54
CA ASN A 82 -13.04 17.45 -5.34
C ASN A 82 -11.75 17.19 -6.15
N GLU A 83 -11.64 17.80 -7.33
CA GLU A 83 -10.49 17.60 -8.23
C GLU A 83 -9.15 18.05 -7.62
N MET A 84 -9.18 18.95 -6.61
CA MET A 84 -7.98 19.43 -5.93
C MET A 84 -7.33 18.40 -5.01
N GLU A 85 -8.03 17.31 -4.66
CA GLU A 85 -7.52 16.24 -3.79
C GLU A 85 -6.91 15.07 -4.56
N ALA A 86 -6.83 15.13 -5.90
CA ALA A 86 -6.35 14.02 -6.72
C ALA A 86 -4.95 13.50 -6.35
N GLU A 87 -4.07 14.36 -5.83
CA GLU A 87 -2.69 13.97 -5.44
C GLU A 87 -2.62 13.13 -4.15
N ILE A 88 -3.67 13.16 -3.32
CA ILE A 88 -3.72 12.41 -2.06
C ILE A 88 -4.70 11.23 -2.11
N ILE A 89 -5.37 11.04 -3.24
CA ILE A 89 -6.37 9.99 -3.44
C ILE A 89 -5.73 8.77 -4.10
N MET A 90 -6.13 7.60 -3.62
CA MET A 90 -5.72 6.30 -4.11
C MET A 90 -6.91 5.34 -4.16
N THR A 91 -6.77 4.24 -4.89
CA THR A 91 -7.78 3.18 -4.86
C THR A 91 -7.53 2.23 -3.69
N GLY A 92 -8.58 1.98 -2.91
CA GLY A 92 -8.66 0.86 -1.97
C GLY A 92 -9.14 -0.40 -2.71
N LEU A 93 -8.34 -1.47 -2.66
CA LEU A 93 -8.63 -2.75 -3.28
C LEU A 93 -8.96 -3.80 -2.22
N THR A 94 -9.85 -4.74 -2.55
CA THR A 94 -10.17 -5.86 -1.67
C THR A 94 -9.37 -7.11 -2.03
N VAL A 95 -9.26 -8.04 -1.08
CA VAL A 95 -8.65 -9.35 -1.28
C VAL A 95 -9.34 -10.10 -2.44
N GLU A 96 -10.67 -10.10 -2.49
CA GLU A 96 -11.45 -10.77 -3.54
C GLU A 96 -11.23 -10.17 -4.92
N PHE A 97 -10.98 -8.86 -4.99
CA PHE A 97 -10.60 -8.22 -6.24
C PHE A 97 -9.21 -8.67 -6.69
N LEU A 98 -8.23 -8.69 -5.79
CA LEU A 98 -6.86 -9.12 -6.12
C LEU A 98 -6.81 -10.58 -6.56
N LEU A 99 -7.53 -11.48 -5.87
CA LEU A 99 -7.63 -12.88 -6.26
C LEU A 99 -8.16 -13.03 -7.70
N ARG A 100 -9.23 -12.29 -8.06
CA ARG A 100 -9.76 -12.30 -9.43
C ARG A 100 -8.81 -11.67 -10.44
N LEU A 101 -8.16 -10.55 -10.10
CA LEU A 101 -7.24 -9.84 -10.98
C LEU A 101 -6.04 -10.70 -11.38
N PHE A 102 -5.53 -11.51 -10.44
CA PHE A 102 -4.37 -12.37 -10.65
C PHE A 102 -4.74 -13.84 -10.94
N ASP A 103 -6.02 -14.14 -11.10
CA ASP A 103 -6.55 -15.50 -11.33
C ASP A 103 -6.05 -16.51 -10.28
N LEU A 104 -6.12 -16.13 -9.01
CA LEU A 104 -5.66 -16.91 -7.87
C LEU A 104 -6.86 -17.44 -7.06
N PRO A 105 -6.81 -18.70 -6.60
CA PRO A 105 -7.85 -19.24 -5.71
C PRO A 105 -7.71 -18.74 -4.27
N SER A 106 -6.49 -18.43 -3.82
CA SER A 106 -6.17 -17.98 -2.47
C SER A 106 -4.78 -17.35 -2.38
N PHE A 107 -4.50 -16.66 -1.26
CA PHE A 107 -3.15 -16.28 -0.86
C PHE A 107 -2.61 -17.28 0.16
N ASP A 108 -1.42 -17.82 -0.08
CA ASP A 108 -0.77 -18.74 0.87
C ASP A 108 -0.27 -18.02 2.13
N PHE A 109 0.13 -16.77 1.97
CA PHE A 109 0.67 -15.94 3.04
C PHE A 109 0.38 -14.45 2.77
N ALA A 110 0.16 -13.69 3.84
CA ALA A 110 0.02 -12.24 3.78
C ALA A 110 0.93 -11.59 4.83
N LYS A 111 1.72 -10.60 4.40
CA LYS A 111 2.36 -9.64 5.30
C LYS A 111 1.54 -8.36 5.25
N ILE A 112 0.93 -7.99 6.38
CA ILE A 112 0.21 -6.73 6.52
C ILE A 112 0.99 -5.88 7.52
N ASP A 113 1.44 -4.73 7.05
CA ASP A 113 2.27 -3.78 7.78
C ASP A 113 1.73 -2.39 7.43
N ILE A 114 0.56 -2.09 7.98
CA ILE A 114 -0.24 -0.91 7.65
C ILE A 114 -0.35 -0.08 8.92
N GLU A 115 0.07 1.17 8.88
CA GLU A 115 0.10 2.01 10.07
C GLU A 115 -1.31 2.51 10.43
N ARG A 116 -1.82 2.10 11.60
CA ARG A 116 -3.01 2.67 12.27
C ARG A 116 -4.35 2.59 11.51
N SER A 117 -4.45 1.73 10.50
CA SER A 117 -5.69 1.40 9.77
C SER A 117 -5.95 -0.12 9.71
N GLU A 118 -5.25 -0.92 10.52
CA GLU A 118 -5.30 -2.38 10.49
C GLU A 118 -6.68 -2.96 10.85
N LYS A 119 -7.45 -2.24 11.67
CA LYS A 119 -8.80 -2.67 12.09
C LYS A 119 -9.84 -2.63 10.97
N GLU A 120 -9.55 -1.93 9.88
CA GLU A 120 -10.47 -1.74 8.76
C GLU A 120 -10.32 -2.83 7.68
N ILE A 121 -9.43 -3.81 7.90
CA ILE A 121 -9.06 -4.86 6.95
C ILE A 121 -9.56 -6.22 7.45
#